data_AF-A4SH44-F1
#
_entry.id   AF-A4SH44-F1
#
_cell.length_a   1.000
_cell.length_b   1.000
_cell.length_c   1.000
_cell.angle_alpha   90.00
_cell.angle_beta   90.00
_cell.angle_gamma   90.00
#
_symmetry.space_group_name_H-M   'P 1'
#
loop_
_entity.id
_entity.type
_entity.pdbx_description
1 polymer ?
#
loop_
_entity_poly.entity_id
_entity_poly.type
_entity_poly.pdbx_seq_one_letter_code
_entity_poly.pdbx_strand_id
1 'polypeptide(L)'
;MAWHTLRDALKMTGRSRSQFYRDMRSGLVSYRTSQDGRREFETSELIRAYGELKRNETPERHTQGHSEKPHDQQTERILRELNELKQCLTLMLEDKQAQDTERRRQEAERKQLQNEIAQLRQALEQEKKRGFWSRLFGH
;
A
#
# COMPACT_ATOMS: atom_id res chain seq x y z
N MET A 1 10.41 37.52 -2.49
CA MET A 1 11.78 36.98 -2.34
C MET A 1 11.73 35.83 -1.34
N ALA A 2 12.55 34.79 -1.50
CA ALA A 2 12.45 33.56 -0.70
C ALA A 2 13.39 33.59 0.51
N TRP A 3 12.92 33.03 1.63
CA TRP A 3 13.68 32.90 2.87
C TRP A 3 14.14 31.46 3.04
N HIS A 4 15.39 31.27 3.40
CA HIS A 4 16.05 29.97 3.47
C HIS A 4 16.60 29.71 4.86
N THR A 5 16.51 28.46 5.31
CA THR A 5 17.13 28.06 6.56
C THR A 5 18.66 28.05 6.42
N LEU A 6 19.39 28.06 7.55
CA LEU A 6 20.85 27.87 7.54
C LEU A 6 21.28 26.62 6.74
N ARG A 7 20.51 25.52 6.83
CA ARG A 7 20.85 24.28 6.11
C ARG A 7 20.77 24.48 4.60
N ASP A 8 19.75 25.17 4.12
CA ASP A 8 19.56 25.42 2.70
C ASP A 8 20.57 26.44 2.18
N ALA A 9 20.85 27.49 2.96
CA ALA A 9 21.91 28.46 2.67
C ALA A 9 23.28 27.79 2.47
N LEU A 10 23.66 26.85 3.33
CA LEU A 10 24.92 26.11 3.20
C LEU A 10 24.97 25.26 1.93
N LYS A 11 23.85 24.63 1.54
CA LYS A 11 23.76 23.86 0.29
C LYS A 11 23.91 24.76 -0.94
N MET A 12 23.14 25.85 -0.98
CA MET A 12 23.11 26.79 -2.10
C MET A 12 24.45 27.54 -2.27
N THR A 13 25.11 27.89 -1.17
CA THR A 13 26.39 28.62 -1.21
C THR A 13 27.61 27.70 -1.31
N GLY A 14 27.45 26.40 -0.99
CA GLY A 14 28.56 25.45 -0.91
C GLY A 14 29.57 25.74 0.21
N ARG A 15 29.24 26.60 1.18
CA ARG A 15 30.13 26.97 2.29
C ARG A 15 30.04 25.96 3.44
N SER A 16 31.13 25.82 4.19
CA SER A 16 31.12 25.06 5.44
C SER A 16 30.41 25.85 6.54
N ARG A 17 29.84 25.13 7.51
CA ARG A 17 29.16 25.74 8.68
C ARG A 17 30.06 26.75 9.40
N SER A 18 31.32 26.41 9.61
CA SER A 18 32.27 27.25 10.35
C SER A 18 32.59 28.55 9.62
N GLN A 19 32.75 28.50 8.29
CA GLN A 19 32.95 29.70 7.48
C GLN A 19 31.69 30.57 7.51
N PHE A 20 30.53 29.97 7.32
CA PHE A 20 29.26 30.69 7.30
C PHE A 20 28.99 31.41 8.64
N TYR A 21 29.27 30.79 9.78
CA TYR A 21 29.19 31.47 11.08
C TYR A 21 30.23 32.58 11.28
N ARG A 22 31.41 32.48 10.64
CA ARG A 22 32.39 33.56 10.63
C ARG A 22 31.86 34.74 9.84
N ASP A 23 31.31 34.49 8.67
CA ASP A 23 30.73 35.50 7.77
C ASP A 23 29.55 36.23 8.41
N MET A 24 28.72 35.49 9.17
CA MET A 24 27.65 36.10 9.98
C MET A 24 28.20 37.01 11.08
N ARG A 25 29.29 36.60 11.75
CA ARG A 25 29.93 37.42 12.79
C ARG A 25 30.64 38.64 12.23
N SER A 26 31.18 38.55 11.01
CA SER A 26 31.82 39.67 10.33
C SER A 26 30.83 40.60 9.62
N GLY A 27 29.53 40.28 9.64
CA GLY A 27 28.48 41.07 8.98
C GLY A 27 28.48 40.94 7.45
N LEU A 28 29.15 39.93 6.89
CA LEU A 28 29.17 39.71 5.44
C LEU A 28 27.79 39.33 4.91
N VAL A 29 27.02 38.56 5.70
CA VAL A 29 25.67 38.09 5.37
C VAL A 29 24.69 38.42 6.48
N SER A 30 23.58 39.03 6.10
CA SER A 30 22.49 39.38 7.02
C SER A 30 21.54 38.21 7.20
N TYR A 31 20.90 38.12 8.37
CA TYR A 31 19.87 37.13 8.67
C TYR A 31 18.79 37.74 9.52
N ARG A 32 17.59 37.15 9.47
CA ARG A 32 16.53 37.42 10.44
C ARG A 32 16.33 36.21 11.35
N THR A 33 15.74 36.46 12.51
CA THR A 33 15.26 35.40 13.39
C THR A 33 13.76 35.22 13.14
N SER A 34 13.38 34.01 12.75
CA SER A 34 11.98 33.59 12.58
C SER A 34 11.26 33.50 13.93
N GLN A 35 9.94 33.35 13.91
CA GLN A 35 9.12 33.20 15.13
C GLN A 35 9.56 31.97 15.96
N ASP A 36 10.08 30.93 15.30
CA ASP A 36 10.61 29.72 15.93
C ASP A 36 12.04 29.87 16.48
N GLY A 37 12.61 31.07 16.49
CA GLY A 37 13.99 31.33 16.93
C GLY A 37 15.06 30.86 15.93
N ARG A 38 14.67 30.37 14.76
CA ARG A 38 15.59 29.90 13.71
C ARG A 38 16.09 31.07 12.86
N ARG A 39 17.36 30.99 12.44
CA ARG A 39 17.96 31.99 11.54
C ARG A 39 17.60 31.70 10.09
N GLU A 40 17.10 32.72 9.41
CA GLU A 40 16.69 32.68 8.02
C GLU A 40 17.44 33.72 7.19
N PHE A 41 17.73 33.36 5.95
CA PHE A 41 18.53 34.13 5.01
C PHE A 41 17.74 34.39 3.74
N GLU A 42 17.71 35.63 3.29
CA GLU A 42 17.05 35.98 2.04
C GLU A 42 17.91 35.58 0.84
N THR A 43 17.29 35.09 -0.24
CA THR A 43 18.01 34.67 -1.46
C THR A 43 18.93 35.76 -2.00
N SER A 44 18.49 37.03 -2.02
CA SER A 44 19.30 38.13 -2.53
C SER A 44 20.47 38.49 -1.64
N GLU A 45 20.35 38.33 -0.31
CA GLU A 45 21.48 38.49 0.60
C GLU A 45 22.53 37.40 0.37
N LEU A 46 22.09 36.16 0.11
CA LEU A 46 23.00 35.07 -0.24
C LEU A 46 23.70 35.33 -1.58
N ILE A 47 22.99 35.84 -2.59
CA ILE A 47 23.56 36.19 -3.90
C ILE A 47 24.56 37.35 -3.75
N ARG A 48 24.23 38.38 -2.96
CA ARG A 48 25.13 39.52 -2.72
C ARG A 48 26.43 39.10 -2.02
N ALA A 49 26.31 38.24 -1.00
CA ALA A 49 27.46 37.83 -0.19
C ALA A 49 28.35 36.78 -0.87
N TYR A 50 27.76 35.87 -1.65
CA TYR A 50 28.46 34.69 -2.15
C TYR A 50 28.46 34.55 -3.67
N GLY A 51 27.77 35.42 -4.40
CA GLY A 51 27.62 35.35 -5.84
C GLY A 51 26.54 34.36 -6.27
N GLU A 52 26.69 33.82 -7.47
CA GLU A 52 25.73 32.87 -8.03
C GLU A 52 25.55 31.65 -7.10
N LEU A 53 24.31 31.42 -6.69
CA LEU A 53 23.97 30.27 -5.85
C LEU A 53 23.94 29.01 -6.69
N LYS A 54 24.45 27.91 -6.12
CA LYS A 54 24.26 26.57 -6.67
C LYS A 54 22.75 26.35 -6.77
N ARG A 55 22.25 26.30 -7.99
CA ARG A 55 20.89 25.82 -8.25
C ARG A 55 20.88 24.40 -7.68
N ASN A 56 19.87 24.10 -6.86
CA ASN A 56 19.52 22.71 -6.61
C ASN A 56 18.94 22.20 -7.92
N GLU A 57 19.81 21.99 -8.91
CA GLU A 57 19.50 21.16 -10.05
C GLU A 57 19.13 19.82 -9.42
N THR A 58 17.85 19.46 -9.51
CA THR A 58 17.47 18.05 -9.58
C THR A 58 18.53 17.43 -10.47
N PRO A 59 19.35 16.48 -9.98
CA PRO A 59 20.62 16.15 -10.63
C PRO A 59 20.34 16.00 -12.11
N GLU A 60 20.91 16.90 -12.93
CA GLU A 60 20.87 16.71 -14.37
C GLU A 60 21.36 15.28 -14.57
N ARG A 61 20.53 14.45 -15.21
CA ARG A 61 20.90 13.07 -15.50
C ARG A 61 22.24 13.14 -16.21
N HIS A 62 23.31 12.74 -15.52
CA HIS A 62 24.60 12.54 -16.14
C HIS A 62 24.40 11.50 -17.24
N THR A 63 24.25 11.96 -18.47
CA THR A 63 24.39 11.17 -19.70
C THR A 63 25.87 10.88 -19.90
N GLN A 64 26.46 10.13 -18.99
CA GLN A 64 27.76 9.49 -19.17
C GLN A 64 27.70 8.09 -18.58
N GLY A 65 27.58 7.13 -19.50
CA GLY A 65 27.62 5.67 -19.35
C GLY A 65 27.98 5.14 -17.97
N HIS A 66 26.96 4.91 -17.14
CA HIS A 66 27.05 3.96 -16.06
C HIS A 66 26.54 2.63 -16.60
N SER A 67 27.37 1.60 -16.55
CA SER A 67 27.04 0.21 -16.91
C SER A 67 25.61 -0.17 -16.47
N GLU A 68 24.69 -0.22 -17.43
CA GLU A 68 23.29 -0.63 -17.30
C GLU A 68 23.19 -2.12 -16.94
N LYS A 69 23.53 -2.54 -15.72
CA LYS A 69 23.39 -3.97 -15.33
C LYS A 69 22.83 -4.27 -13.93
N PRO A 70 22.88 -3.41 -12.88
CA PRO A 70 22.30 -3.79 -11.60
C PRO A 70 20.82 -3.39 -11.43
N HIS A 71 20.38 -2.28 -12.04
CA HIS A 71 19.02 -1.75 -11.84
C HIS A 71 17.94 -2.55 -12.62
N ASP A 72 18.30 -3.08 -13.78
CA ASP A 72 17.41 -3.91 -14.60
C ASP A 72 17.19 -5.28 -13.97
N GLN A 73 18.23 -5.91 -13.39
CA GLN A 73 18.06 -7.20 -12.70
C GLN A 73 17.14 -7.11 -11.49
N GLN A 74 17.22 -6.03 -10.71
CA GLN A 74 16.31 -5.83 -9.58
C GLN A 74 14.87 -5.62 -10.07
N THR A 75 14.69 -4.85 -11.14
CA THR A 75 13.37 -4.62 -11.75
C THR A 75 12.78 -5.91 -12.32
N GLU A 76 13.58 -6.72 -13.02
CA GLU A 76 13.18 -8.03 -13.54
C GLU A 76 12.83 -9.03 -12.44
N ARG A 77 13.53 -8.99 -11.30
CA ARG A 77 13.20 -9.82 -10.13
C ARG A 77 11.86 -9.42 -9.54
N ILE A 78 11.64 -8.12 -9.33
CA ILE A 78 10.36 -7.61 -8.82
C ILE A 78 9.21 -7.95 -9.78
N LEU A 79 9.41 -7.81 -11.10
CA LEU A 79 8.40 -8.17 -12.08
C LEU A 79 8.10 -9.68 -12.09
N ARG A 80 9.11 -10.52 -11.88
CA ARG A 80 8.92 -11.97 -11.72
C ARG A 80 8.11 -12.30 -10.46
N GLU A 81 8.49 -11.77 -9.30
CA GLU A 81 7.78 -11.97 -8.04
C GLU A 81 6.32 -11.50 -8.14
N LEU A 82 6.07 -10.35 -8.78
CA LEU A 82 4.71 -9.85 -9.02
C LEU A 82 3.90 -10.78 -9.91
N ASN A 83 4.51 -11.38 -10.94
CA ASN A 83 3.83 -12.33 -11.81
C ASN A 83 3.53 -13.66 -11.10
N GLU A 84 4.48 -14.16 -10.30
CA GLU A 84 4.28 -15.35 -9.47
C GLU A 84 3.16 -15.14 -8.45
N LEU A 85 3.14 -13.98 -7.79
CA LEU A 85 2.08 -13.61 -6.85
C LEU A 85 0.71 -13.55 -7.54
N LYS A 86 0.64 -12.93 -8.73
CA LYS A 86 -0.60 -12.88 -9.52
C LYS A 86 -1.08 -14.27 -9.91
N GLN A 87 -0.19 -15.15 -10.35
CA GLN A 87 -0.54 -16.54 -10.69
C GLN A 87 -1.07 -17.30 -9.47
N CYS A 88 -0.39 -17.19 -8.33
CA CYS A 88 -0.83 -17.80 -7.07
C CYS A 88 -2.23 -17.31 -6.67
N LEU A 89 -2.47 -16.00 -6.77
CA LEU A 89 -3.77 -15.41 -6.43
C LEU A 89 -4.88 -15.87 -7.38
N THR A 90 -4.60 -16.00 -8.68
CA THR A 90 -5.56 -16.56 -9.65
C THR A 90 -5.93 -18.00 -9.28
N LEU A 91 -4.94 -18.86 -9.01
CA LEU A 91 -5.20 -20.25 -8.63
C LEU A 91 -6.00 -20.37 -7.33
N MET A 92 -5.70 -19.52 -6.34
CA MET A 92 -6.47 -19.49 -5.09
C MET A 92 -7.91 -19.03 -5.29
N LEU A 93 -8.15 -18.06 -6.19
CA LEU A 93 -9.51 -17.62 -6.50
C LEU A 93 -10.30 -18.71 -7.22
N GLU A 94 -9.68 -19.41 -8.17
CA GLU A 94 -10.30 -20.54 -8.87
C GLU A 94 -10.64 -21.68 -7.91
N ASP A 95 -9.71 -22.08 -7.03
CA ASP A 95 -9.96 -23.10 -6.01
C ASP A 95 -11.06 -22.70 -5.04
N LYS A 96 -11.06 -21.44 -4.57
CA LYS A 96 -12.12 -20.92 -3.70
C LYS A 96 -13.49 -20.99 -4.39
N GLN A 97 -13.57 -20.60 -5.66
CA GLN A 97 -14.81 -20.68 -6.43
C GLN A 97 -15.26 -22.12 -6.61
N ALA A 98 -14.35 -23.04 -6.92
CA ALA A 98 -14.67 -24.47 -7.01
C ALA A 98 -15.23 -24.99 -5.68
N GLN A 99 -14.57 -24.69 -4.55
CA GLN A 99 -15.03 -25.08 -3.22
C GLN A 99 -16.40 -24.50 -2.87
N ASP A 100 -16.64 -23.22 -3.21
CA ASP A 100 -17.93 -22.58 -2.94
C ASP A 100 -19.06 -23.22 -3.78
N THR A 101 -18.79 -23.60 -5.03
CA THR A 101 -19.79 -24.31 -5.86
C THR A 101 -20.08 -25.72 -5.32
N GLU A 102 -19.06 -26.43 -4.86
CA GLU A 102 -19.20 -27.76 -4.27
C GLU A 102 -19.98 -27.71 -2.95
N ARG A 103 -19.68 -26.74 -2.08
CA ARG A 103 -20.46 -26.49 -0.86
C ARG A 103 -21.93 -26.24 -1.16
N ARG A 104 -22.25 -25.42 -2.17
CA ARG A 104 -23.63 -25.15 -2.59
C ARG A 104 -24.34 -26.41 -3.07
N ARG A 105 -23.65 -27.29 -3.80
CA ARG A 105 -24.20 -28.59 -4.22
C ARG A 105 -24.50 -29.48 -3.02
N GLN A 106 -23.53 -29.63 -2.11
CA GLN A 106 -23.70 -30.42 -0.89
C GLN A 106 -24.83 -29.89 0.00
N GLU A 107 -24.97 -28.57 0.11
CA GLU A 107 -26.09 -27.95 0.83
C GLU A 107 -27.44 -28.23 0.15
N ALA A 108 -27.50 -28.20 -1.18
CA ALA A 108 -28.72 -28.51 -1.92
C ALA A 108 -29.11 -29.99 -1.74
N GLU A 109 -28.15 -30.91 -1.85
CA GLU A 109 -28.37 -32.35 -1.60
C GLU A 109 -28.81 -32.60 -0.16
N ARG A 110 -28.16 -31.98 0.83
CA ARG A 110 -28.56 -32.08 2.24
C ARG A 110 -29.98 -31.59 2.46
N LYS A 111 -30.37 -30.48 1.84
CA LYS A 111 -31.75 -29.96 1.91
C LYS A 111 -32.74 -30.94 1.27
N GLN A 112 -32.40 -31.52 0.13
CA GLN A 112 -33.25 -32.53 -0.52
C GLN A 112 -33.44 -33.76 0.37
N LEU A 113 -32.36 -34.33 0.91
CA LEU A 113 -32.43 -35.48 1.81
C LEU A 113 -33.21 -35.14 3.10
N GLN A 114 -33.03 -33.95 3.67
CA GLN A 114 -33.82 -33.52 4.83
C GLN A 114 -35.31 -33.44 4.52
N ASN A 115 -35.69 -32.93 3.34
CA ASN A 115 -37.07 -32.88 2.90
C ASN A 115 -37.65 -34.29 2.71
N GLU A 116 -36.90 -35.21 2.11
CA GLU A 116 -37.32 -36.60 1.92
C GLU A 116 -37.50 -37.31 3.27
N ILE A 117 -36.56 -37.14 4.20
CA ILE A 117 -36.69 -37.68 5.57
C ILE A 117 -37.94 -37.12 6.25
N ALA A 118 -38.22 -35.82 6.11
CA ALA A 118 -39.41 -35.20 6.68
C ALA A 118 -40.70 -35.79 6.09
N GLN A 119 -40.75 -35.96 4.77
CA GLN A 119 -41.89 -36.56 4.07
C GLN A 119 -42.11 -38.02 4.50
N LEU A 120 -41.05 -38.83 4.55
CA LEU A 120 -41.12 -40.22 4.98
C LEU A 120 -41.59 -40.34 6.44
N ARG A 121 -41.11 -39.46 7.34
CA ARG A 121 -41.59 -39.41 8.73
C ARG A 121 -43.07 -39.09 8.80
N GLN A 122 -43.54 -38.12 8.01
CA GLN A 122 -44.96 -37.76 7.95
C GLN A 122 -45.81 -38.92 7.40
N ALA A 123 -45.37 -39.59 6.35
CA ALA A 123 -46.06 -40.76 5.79
C ALA A 123 -46.14 -41.90 6.82
N LEU A 124 -45.04 -42.17 7.53
CA LEU A 124 -45.00 -43.17 8.61
C LEU A 124 -45.97 -42.83 9.76
N GLU A 125 -46.06 -41.56 10.14
CA GLU A 125 -47.04 -41.10 11.14
C GLU A 125 -48.48 -41.27 10.66
N GLN A 126 -48.77 -41.00 9.39
CA GLN A 126 -50.09 -41.21 8.81
C GLN A 126 -50.47 -42.69 8.78
N GLU A 127 -49.56 -43.57 8.36
CA GLU A 127 -49.73 -45.04 8.42
C GLU A 127 -50.04 -45.52 9.84
N LYS A 128 -49.25 -45.07 10.83
CA LYS A 128 -49.48 -45.38 12.25
C LYS A 128 -50.85 -44.92 12.72
N LYS A 129 -51.27 -43.70 12.36
CA LYS A 129 -52.61 -43.20 12.68
C LYS A 129 -53.68 -44.05 12.01
N ARG A 130 -53.58 -44.35 10.71
CA ARG A 130 -54.57 -45.18 9.99
C ARG A 130 -54.73 -46.57 10.60
N GLY A 131 -53.62 -47.25 10.94
CA GLY A 131 -53.64 -48.55 11.61
C GLY A 131 -54.18 -48.50 13.05
N PHE A 132 -54.03 -47.35 13.72
CA PHE A 132 -54.64 -47.11 15.03
C PHE A 132 -56.15 -46.89 14.92
N TRP A 133 -56.61 -46.08 13.97
CA TRP A 133 -58.04 -45.84 13.73
C TRP A 133 -58.78 -47.10 13.24
N SER A 134 -58.16 -47.93 12.40
CA SER A 134 -58.79 -49.18 11.95
C SER A 134 -59.01 -50.20 13.07
N ARG A 135 -58.15 -50.20 14.10
CA ARG A 135 -58.31 -51.05 15.29
C ARG A 135 -59.34 -50.53 16.29
N LEU A 136 -59.58 -49.23 16.34
CA LEU A 136 -60.50 -48.58 17.28
C LEU A 136 -61.95 -48.51 16.78
N PHE A 137 -62.15 -48.43 15.46
CA PHE A 137 -63.47 -48.26 14.85
C PHE A 137 -63.85 -49.39 13.88
N GLY A 138 -63.01 -50.40 13.72
CA GLY A 138 -63.31 -51.61 12.97
C GLY A 138 -63.95 -52.67 13.87
N HIS A 139 -65.24 -52.50 14.18
CA HIS A 139 -66.11 -53.55 14.69
C HIS A 139 -67.50 -53.42 14.09
#